data_AF-A0AAF1BLV5-F1
#
_entry.id   AF-A0AAF1BLV5-F1
#
_cell.length_a   1.000
_cell.length_b   1.000
_cell.length_c   1.000
_cell.angle_alpha   90.00
_cell.angle_beta   90.00
_cell.angle_gamma   90.00
#
_symmetry.space_group_name_H-M   'P 1'
#
loop_
_entity.id
_entity.type
_entity.pdbx_description
1 polymer ?
#
loop_
_entity_poly.entity_id
_entity_poly.type
_entity_poly.pdbx_seq_one_letter_code
_entity_poly.pdbx_strand_id
1 'polypeptide(L)'
;MATIMGLTLPPFPHTLGELLALPPGVWTPLPILAALVGTYVLAARRFDTDRARAYILSAISAAVLSATSLPFVYIWLTGGFEAAWRAGQTGWTATMAQYVIAFFGTYLFVGYVAYRSQVGLLTGWIHHTVYMGLMVHLAVGDQAPIFMTGAIMELPTLDLALSNMYPSVRSDERFLGLMVAFRIVLNFTLLVETLRPANRALMSYSLVPSVMLALALAMHASWLHGGITGYLKRRKRAAAKAAEEKAARAAAEEEDGGVSTPDESPLVTPFTPSQPSITIRDGIFQNAAFANLPIPNIPALKGLSEALPQAKASLSDLQFGIKEAYKGGRERLRLRRRNAAEVVEQVGVAA
;
A
#
# COMPACT_ATOMS: atom_id res chain seq x y z
N MET A 1 7.12 -42.75 12.54
CA MET A 1 7.15 -41.32 12.90
C MET A 1 8.35 -40.68 12.24
N ALA A 2 8.15 -39.64 11.44
CA ALA A 2 9.24 -38.88 10.85
C ALA A 2 9.55 -37.70 11.77
N THR A 3 10.78 -37.64 12.28
CA THR A 3 11.27 -36.49 13.06
C THR A 3 11.99 -35.57 12.10
N ILE A 4 11.44 -34.38 11.84
CA ILE A 4 12.12 -33.34 11.06
C ILE A 4 12.50 -32.23 12.03
N MET A 5 13.80 -32.00 12.22
CA MET A 5 14.34 -30.95 13.11
C MET A 5 13.83 -31.02 14.56
N GLY A 6 13.66 -32.23 15.11
CA GLY A 6 13.19 -32.42 16.49
C GLY A 6 11.68 -32.22 16.70
N LEU A 7 10.93 -31.89 15.64
CA LEU A 7 9.46 -31.89 15.69
C LEU A 7 8.95 -33.29 15.33
N THR A 8 8.33 -33.95 16.29
CA THR A 8 7.51 -35.15 16.06
C THR A 8 6.22 -34.72 15.35
N LEU A 9 6.12 -35.03 14.06
CA LEU A 9 4.87 -34.79 13.33
C LEU A 9 3.77 -35.70 13.91
N PRO A 10 2.57 -35.16 14.18
CA PRO A 10 1.43 -35.99 14.56
C PRO A 10 1.11 -37.00 13.44
N PRO A 11 0.52 -38.16 13.77
CA PRO A 11 0.04 -39.09 12.76
C PRO A 11 -0.90 -38.37 11.79
N PHE A 12 -0.83 -38.74 10.51
CA PHE A 12 -1.69 -38.15 9.48
C PHE A 12 -3.15 -38.45 9.83
N PRO A 13 -4.05 -37.45 9.86
CA PRO A 13 -5.45 -37.70 10.17
C PRO A 13 -6.08 -38.59 9.11
N HIS A 14 -6.79 -39.64 9.53
CA HIS A 14 -7.48 -40.59 8.66
C HIS A 14 -8.98 -40.28 8.53
N THR A 15 -9.52 -39.47 9.43
CA THR A 15 -10.93 -39.06 9.42
C THR A 15 -11.08 -37.53 9.32
N LEU A 16 -12.23 -37.07 8.82
CA LEU A 16 -12.56 -35.64 8.81
C LEU A 16 -12.59 -35.06 10.23
N GLY A 17 -13.03 -35.84 11.22
CA GLY A 17 -13.02 -35.44 12.62
C GLY A 17 -11.61 -35.20 13.17
N GLU A 18 -10.66 -36.09 12.84
CA GLU A 18 -9.25 -35.91 13.21
C GLU A 18 -8.61 -34.70 12.52
N LEU A 19 -8.94 -34.45 11.24
CA LEU A 19 -8.46 -33.29 10.51
C LEU A 19 -8.99 -31.98 11.11
N LEU A 20 -10.27 -31.93 11.48
CA LEU A 20 -10.90 -30.76 12.11
C LEU A 20 -10.45 -30.55 13.56
N ALA A 21 -9.95 -31.60 14.22
CA ALA A 21 -9.34 -31.51 15.55
C ALA A 21 -7.92 -30.93 15.53
N LEU A 22 -7.27 -30.84 14.36
CA LEU A 22 -5.98 -30.15 14.23
C LEU A 22 -6.16 -28.64 14.44
N PRO A 23 -5.10 -27.93 14.88
CA PRO A 23 -5.12 -26.49 14.98
C PRO A 23 -5.59 -25.86 13.65
N PRO A 24 -6.43 -24.80 13.69
CA PRO A 24 -6.93 -24.15 12.48
C PRO A 24 -5.85 -23.83 11.45
N GLY A 25 -4.65 -23.43 11.89
CA GLY A 25 -3.53 -23.17 10.99
C GLY A 25 -3.13 -24.33 10.05
N VAL A 26 -3.50 -25.58 10.38
CA VAL A 26 -3.16 -26.77 9.57
C VAL A 26 -4.17 -27.04 8.47
N TRP A 27 -5.48 -26.99 8.78
CA TRP A 27 -6.52 -27.34 7.80
C TRP A 27 -7.06 -26.13 7.04
N THR A 28 -6.94 -24.91 7.59
CA THR A 28 -7.46 -23.68 6.96
C THR A 28 -6.79 -23.28 5.64
N PRO A 29 -5.53 -23.63 5.32
CA PRO A 29 -4.95 -23.31 4.02
C PRO A 29 -5.72 -23.91 2.83
N LEU A 30 -6.31 -25.11 2.98
CA LEU A 30 -7.03 -25.78 1.89
C LEU A 30 -8.32 -25.06 1.45
N PRO A 31 -9.28 -24.73 2.33
CA PRO A 31 -10.45 -23.96 1.94
C PRO A 31 -10.08 -22.55 1.49
N ILE A 32 -9.04 -21.93 2.09
CA ILE A 32 -8.54 -20.63 1.64
C ILE A 32 -7.99 -20.72 0.21
N LEU A 33 -7.20 -21.76 -0.10
CA LEU A 33 -6.68 -22.02 -1.44
C LEU A 33 -7.82 -22.19 -2.44
N ALA A 34 -8.81 -23.02 -2.13
CA ALA A 34 -9.96 -23.25 -2.99
C ALA A 34 -10.74 -21.95 -3.24
N ALA A 35 -10.98 -21.15 -2.20
CA ALA A 35 -11.65 -19.86 -2.31
C ALA A 35 -10.84 -18.85 -3.13
N LEU A 36 -9.52 -18.77 -2.92
CA LEU A 36 -8.61 -17.91 -3.67
C LEU A 36 -8.58 -18.27 -5.15
N VAL A 37 -8.39 -19.56 -5.47
CA VAL A 37 -8.38 -20.06 -6.85
C VAL A 37 -9.72 -19.83 -7.52
N GLY A 38 -10.84 -20.14 -6.85
CA GLY A 38 -12.18 -19.92 -7.38
C GLY A 38 -12.45 -18.45 -7.67
N THR A 39 -12.17 -17.56 -6.70
CA THR A 39 -12.32 -16.10 -6.86
C THR A 39 -11.46 -15.58 -8.01
N TYR A 40 -10.21 -16.05 -8.08
CA TYR A 40 -9.30 -15.67 -9.15
C TYR A 40 -9.79 -16.13 -10.53
N VAL A 41 -10.19 -17.40 -10.69
CA VAL A 41 -10.69 -17.92 -11.98
C VAL A 41 -11.91 -17.15 -12.45
N LEU A 42 -12.83 -16.80 -11.54
CA LEU A 42 -14.01 -16.01 -11.88
C LEU A 42 -13.64 -14.57 -12.25
N ALA A 43 -12.74 -13.93 -11.52
CA ALA A 43 -12.30 -12.56 -11.78
C ALA A 43 -11.46 -12.44 -13.06
N ALA A 44 -10.59 -13.43 -13.33
CA ALA A 44 -9.69 -13.44 -14.48
C ALA A 44 -10.43 -13.42 -15.82
N ARG A 45 -11.67 -13.93 -15.86
CA ARG A 45 -12.55 -13.86 -17.05
C ARG A 45 -12.89 -12.44 -17.47
N ARG A 46 -12.72 -11.44 -16.60
CA ARG A 46 -13.05 -10.03 -16.88
C ARG A 46 -11.90 -9.20 -17.44
N PHE A 47 -10.70 -9.79 -17.56
CA PHE A 47 -9.52 -9.04 -17.98
C PHE A 47 -8.81 -9.76 -19.12
N ASP A 48 -8.51 -9.06 -20.22
CA ASP A 48 -7.91 -9.72 -21.39
C ASP A 48 -6.39 -9.83 -21.29
N THR A 49 -5.75 -8.97 -20.50
CA THR A 49 -4.28 -8.93 -20.41
C THR A 49 -3.75 -9.75 -19.24
N ASP A 50 -2.71 -10.54 -19.49
CA ASP A 50 -2.01 -11.31 -18.44
C ASP A 50 -1.53 -10.43 -17.29
N ARG A 51 -1.10 -9.21 -17.62
CA ARG A 51 -0.69 -8.20 -16.64
C ARG A 51 -1.83 -7.86 -15.69
N ALA A 52 -3.01 -7.50 -16.20
CA ALA A 52 -4.16 -7.18 -15.34
C ALA A 52 -4.59 -8.41 -14.51
N ARG A 53 -4.57 -9.61 -15.11
CA ARG A 53 -4.90 -10.84 -14.38
C ARG A 53 -3.91 -11.13 -13.23
N ALA A 54 -2.62 -10.86 -13.41
CA ALA A 54 -1.61 -10.99 -12.34
C ALA A 54 -1.88 -10.04 -11.15
N TYR A 55 -2.49 -8.88 -11.39
CA TYR A 55 -2.85 -7.94 -10.32
C TYR A 55 -4.10 -8.35 -9.54
N ILE A 56 -4.93 -9.28 -10.02
CA ILE A 56 -6.13 -9.75 -9.30
C ILE A 56 -5.74 -10.32 -7.93
N LEU A 57 -4.77 -11.24 -7.91
CA LEU A 57 -4.33 -11.86 -6.67
C LEU A 57 -3.72 -10.82 -5.73
N SER A 58 -2.97 -9.86 -6.28
CA SER A 58 -2.38 -8.76 -5.49
C SER A 58 -3.46 -7.86 -4.88
N ALA A 59 -4.52 -7.55 -5.63
CA ALA A 59 -5.66 -6.76 -5.13
C ALA A 59 -6.41 -7.51 -4.01
N ILE A 60 -6.70 -8.80 -4.20
CA ILE A 60 -7.37 -9.62 -3.18
C ILE A 60 -6.52 -9.69 -1.90
N SER A 61 -5.24 -9.99 -2.04
CA SER A 61 -4.33 -10.14 -0.90
C SER A 61 -4.17 -8.83 -0.13
N ALA A 62 -3.91 -7.72 -0.84
CA ALA A 62 -3.77 -6.41 -0.23
C ALA A 62 -5.07 -5.92 0.43
N ALA A 63 -6.23 -6.22 -0.16
CA ALA A 63 -7.53 -5.91 0.44
C ALA A 63 -7.78 -6.69 1.73
N VAL A 64 -7.53 -8.00 1.73
CA VAL A 64 -7.70 -8.85 2.93
C VAL A 64 -6.73 -8.41 4.04
N LEU A 65 -5.45 -8.19 3.74
CA LEU A 65 -4.47 -7.71 4.71
C LEU A 65 -4.85 -6.35 5.28
N SER A 66 -5.23 -5.40 4.42
CA SER A 66 -5.64 -4.06 4.87
C SER A 66 -6.91 -4.13 5.74
N ALA A 67 -7.93 -4.89 5.33
CA ALA A 67 -9.18 -4.99 6.09
C ALA A 67 -9.00 -5.69 7.44
N THR A 68 -8.28 -6.81 7.47
CA THR A 68 -8.05 -7.59 8.70
C THR A 68 -7.07 -6.91 9.66
N SER A 69 -6.27 -5.95 9.18
CA SER A 69 -5.42 -5.12 10.04
C SER A 69 -6.18 -4.08 10.86
N LEU A 70 -7.38 -3.68 10.43
CA LEU A 70 -8.10 -2.54 11.02
C LEU A 70 -8.34 -2.68 12.54
N PRO A 71 -8.74 -3.84 13.09
CA PRO A 71 -8.89 -3.98 14.53
C PRO A 71 -7.58 -3.78 15.30
N PHE A 72 -6.47 -4.28 14.75
CA PHE A 72 -5.15 -4.12 15.36
C PHE A 72 -4.68 -2.67 15.33
N VAL A 73 -4.87 -1.98 14.20
CA VAL A 73 -4.58 -0.55 14.07
C VAL A 73 -5.43 0.27 15.05
N TYR A 74 -6.73 -0.04 15.17
CA TYR A 74 -7.61 0.64 16.11
C TYR A 74 -7.16 0.47 17.57
N ILE A 75 -6.85 -0.77 18.00
CA ILE A 75 -6.36 -1.05 19.35
C ILE A 75 -5.00 -0.37 19.57
N TRP A 76 -4.12 -0.38 18.57
CA TRP A 76 -2.82 0.30 18.65
C TRP A 76 -2.95 1.81 18.82
N LEU A 77 -3.85 2.45 18.08
CA LEU A 77 -4.08 3.90 18.16
C LEU A 77 -4.73 4.32 19.48
N THR A 78 -5.58 3.47 20.07
CA THR A 78 -6.35 3.78 21.28
C THR A 78 -5.66 3.34 22.57
N GLY A 79 -4.97 2.20 22.56
CA GLY A 79 -4.33 1.57 23.73
C GLY A 79 -2.81 1.45 23.63
N GLY A 80 -2.21 1.85 22.51
CA GLY A 80 -0.77 1.78 22.29
C GLY A 80 -0.26 0.40 21.88
N PHE A 81 1.07 0.27 21.75
CA PHE A 81 1.74 -0.94 21.28
C PHE A 81 1.46 -2.16 22.17
N GLU A 82 1.51 -2.00 23.48
CA GLU A 82 1.27 -3.09 24.43
C GLU A 82 -0.15 -3.65 24.34
N ALA A 83 -1.16 -2.79 24.18
CA ALA A 83 -2.54 -3.24 24.03
C ALA A 83 -2.74 -4.05 22.74
N ALA A 84 -2.20 -3.57 21.62
CA ALA A 84 -2.28 -4.29 20.34
C ALA A 84 -1.53 -5.63 20.39
N TRP A 85 -0.36 -5.65 21.03
CA TRP A 85 0.41 -6.87 21.27
C TRP A 85 -0.40 -7.89 22.06
N ARG A 86 -0.91 -7.53 23.25
CA ARG A 86 -1.69 -8.42 24.12
C ARG A 86 -2.97 -8.91 23.44
N ALA A 87 -3.67 -8.04 22.73
CA ALA A 87 -4.87 -8.40 21.99
C ALA A 87 -4.60 -9.48 20.95
N GLY A 88 -3.45 -9.42 20.26
CA GLY A 88 -3.10 -10.44 19.27
C GLY A 88 -2.59 -11.77 19.85
N GLN A 89 -2.43 -11.89 21.17
CA GLN A 89 -2.03 -13.16 21.82
C GLN A 89 -3.22 -14.05 22.17
N THR A 90 -4.42 -13.48 22.35
CA THR A 90 -5.58 -14.24 22.82
C THR A 90 -6.85 -13.87 22.06
N GLY A 91 -7.90 -14.69 22.25
CA GLY A 91 -9.22 -14.44 21.70
C GLY A 91 -9.29 -14.43 20.17
N TRP A 92 -10.29 -13.74 19.64
CA TRP A 92 -10.61 -13.75 18.21
C TRP A 92 -9.55 -13.08 17.33
N THR A 93 -8.80 -12.11 17.87
CA THR A 93 -7.69 -11.41 17.19
C THR A 93 -6.50 -12.33 16.95
N ALA A 94 -6.15 -13.17 17.93
CA ALA A 94 -5.13 -14.20 17.74
C ALA A 94 -5.53 -15.21 16.66
N THR A 95 -6.78 -15.69 16.72
CA THR A 95 -7.33 -16.57 15.68
C THR A 95 -7.27 -15.90 14.31
N MET A 96 -7.74 -14.65 14.18
CA MET A 96 -7.70 -13.89 12.93
C MET A 96 -6.27 -13.77 12.38
N ALA A 97 -5.28 -13.51 13.24
CA ALA A 97 -3.88 -13.42 12.82
C ALA A 97 -3.39 -14.75 12.21
N GLN A 98 -3.72 -15.89 12.81
CA GLN A 98 -3.37 -17.20 12.28
C GLN A 98 -4.00 -17.46 10.91
N TYR A 99 -5.30 -17.15 10.74
CA TYR A 99 -5.99 -17.26 9.46
C TYR A 99 -5.36 -16.38 8.38
N VAL A 100 -4.97 -15.15 8.73
CA VAL A 100 -4.37 -14.19 7.80
C VAL A 100 -2.96 -14.62 7.40
N ILE A 101 -2.16 -15.14 8.33
CA ILE A 101 -0.84 -15.71 8.03
C ILE A 101 -0.97 -16.91 7.07
N ALA A 102 -1.92 -17.83 7.34
CA ALA A 102 -2.20 -18.98 6.48
C ALA A 102 -2.70 -18.56 5.09
N PHE A 103 -3.58 -17.56 5.03
CA PHE A 103 -4.08 -16.97 3.79
C PHE A 103 -2.93 -16.37 2.97
N PHE A 104 -2.09 -15.58 3.61
CA PHE A 104 -1.00 -14.89 2.92
C PHE A 104 0.05 -15.88 2.40
N GLY A 105 0.40 -16.90 3.18
CA GLY A 105 1.26 -18.00 2.73
C GLY A 105 0.68 -18.73 1.50
N THR A 106 -0.62 -19.03 1.53
CA THR A 106 -1.33 -19.66 0.40
C THR A 106 -1.33 -18.78 -0.85
N TYR A 107 -1.59 -17.48 -0.70
CA TYR A 107 -1.53 -16.50 -1.79
C TYR A 107 -0.17 -16.49 -2.47
N LEU A 108 0.92 -16.45 -1.69
CA LEU A 108 2.28 -16.44 -2.22
C LEU A 108 2.57 -17.71 -3.04
N PHE A 109 2.05 -18.86 -2.61
CA PHE A 109 2.17 -20.12 -3.35
C PHE A 109 1.38 -20.10 -4.68
N VAL A 110 0.15 -19.58 -4.70
CA VAL A 110 -0.62 -19.47 -5.95
C VAL A 110 0.07 -18.51 -6.92
N GLY A 111 0.55 -17.37 -6.43
CA GLY A 111 1.29 -16.39 -7.23
C GLY A 111 2.56 -16.97 -7.85
N TYR A 112 3.29 -17.80 -7.09
CA TYR A 112 4.47 -18.54 -7.56
C TYR A 112 4.17 -19.39 -8.80
N VAL A 113 3.06 -20.15 -8.77
CA VAL A 113 2.71 -21.09 -9.83
C VAL A 113 2.10 -20.38 -11.04
N ALA A 114 1.16 -19.46 -10.82
CA ALA A 114 0.34 -18.88 -11.89
C ALA A 114 1.07 -17.80 -12.70
N TYR A 115 1.99 -17.04 -12.09
CA TYR A 115 2.49 -15.79 -12.69
C TYR A 115 4.00 -15.60 -12.59
N ARG A 116 4.78 -16.68 -12.62
CA ARG A 116 6.25 -16.62 -12.48
C ARG A 116 6.94 -15.59 -13.40
N SER A 117 6.40 -15.37 -14.60
CA SER A 117 6.98 -14.46 -15.61
C SER A 117 6.68 -12.98 -15.35
N GLN A 118 5.66 -12.67 -14.54
CA GLN A 118 5.26 -11.30 -14.21
C GLN A 118 5.86 -10.81 -12.88
N VAL A 119 6.50 -11.71 -12.13
CA VAL A 119 7.11 -11.43 -10.83
C VAL A 119 8.58 -11.03 -11.04
N GLY A 120 8.90 -9.76 -10.78
CA GLY A 120 10.28 -9.26 -10.84
C GLY A 120 11.18 -9.93 -9.78
N LEU A 121 12.48 -10.08 -10.08
CA LEU A 121 13.44 -10.76 -9.19
C LEU A 121 13.52 -10.11 -7.79
N LEU A 122 13.80 -8.81 -7.73
CA LEU A 122 14.00 -8.12 -6.47
C LEU A 122 12.68 -7.81 -5.75
N THR A 123 11.76 -7.18 -6.48
CA THR A 123 10.49 -6.70 -5.92
C THR A 123 9.46 -7.81 -5.70
N GLY A 124 9.65 -8.96 -6.35
CA GLY A 124 8.74 -10.09 -6.30
C GLY A 124 9.39 -11.30 -5.62
N TRP A 125 10.36 -11.93 -6.27
CA TRP A 125 10.93 -13.20 -5.80
C TRP A 125 11.60 -13.10 -4.43
N ILE A 126 12.59 -12.22 -4.30
CA ILE A 126 13.32 -12.05 -3.03
C ILE A 126 12.36 -11.59 -1.92
N HIS A 127 11.55 -10.58 -2.22
CA HIS A 127 10.57 -10.04 -1.28
C HIS A 127 9.58 -11.12 -0.79
N HIS A 128 8.98 -11.89 -1.70
CA HIS A 128 8.02 -12.95 -1.37
C HIS A 128 8.66 -14.12 -0.63
N THR A 129 9.90 -14.52 -0.97
CA THR A 129 10.61 -15.57 -0.24
C THR A 129 10.91 -15.13 1.21
N VAL A 130 11.36 -13.88 1.39
CA VAL A 130 11.58 -13.31 2.73
C VAL A 130 10.26 -13.24 3.50
N TYR A 131 9.17 -12.80 2.86
CA TYR A 131 7.86 -12.77 3.49
C TYR A 131 7.33 -14.17 3.83
N MET A 132 7.60 -15.18 3.01
CA MET A 132 7.24 -16.56 3.32
C MET A 132 7.97 -17.04 4.58
N GLY A 133 9.27 -16.81 4.67
CA GLY A 133 10.05 -17.11 5.88
C GLY A 133 9.54 -16.33 7.09
N LEU A 134 9.18 -15.06 6.90
CA LEU A 134 8.56 -14.24 7.93
C LEU A 134 7.20 -14.81 8.36
N MET A 135 6.35 -15.27 7.44
CA MET A 135 5.06 -15.88 7.77
C MET A 135 5.25 -17.15 8.60
N VAL A 136 6.22 -18.00 8.25
CA VAL A 136 6.57 -19.17 9.05
C VAL A 136 7.02 -18.75 10.44
N HIS A 137 7.93 -17.77 10.55
CA HIS A 137 8.41 -17.24 11.83
C HIS A 137 7.27 -16.67 12.69
N LEU A 138 6.33 -15.93 12.09
CA LEU A 138 5.17 -15.37 12.77
C LEU A 138 4.12 -16.43 13.12
N ALA A 139 4.03 -17.52 12.35
CA ALA A 139 3.12 -18.63 12.65
C ALA A 139 3.59 -19.44 13.86
N VAL A 140 4.91 -19.54 14.07
CA VAL A 140 5.51 -20.29 15.19
C VAL A 140 5.86 -19.42 16.39
N GLY A 141 5.79 -18.10 16.26
CA GLY A 141 6.14 -17.16 17.31
C GLY A 141 5.00 -16.21 17.66
N ASP A 142 5.06 -15.63 18.85
CA ASP A 142 4.04 -14.70 19.38
C ASP A 142 4.09 -13.30 18.73
N GLN A 143 4.70 -13.16 17.54
CA GLN A 143 4.98 -11.87 16.88
C GLN A 143 3.94 -11.46 15.83
N ALA A 144 2.93 -12.30 15.59
CA ALA A 144 1.81 -12.02 14.70
C ALA A 144 1.12 -10.65 14.90
N PRO A 145 0.94 -10.10 16.12
CA PRO A 145 0.24 -8.82 16.30
C PRO A 145 0.93 -7.64 15.62
N ILE A 146 2.27 -7.65 15.53
CA ILE A 146 3.04 -6.59 14.87
C ILE A 146 2.81 -6.64 13.37
N PHE A 147 2.84 -7.84 12.80
CA PHE A 147 2.53 -8.05 11.39
C PHE A 147 1.10 -7.59 11.07
N MET A 148 0.14 -7.99 11.89
CA MET A 148 -1.26 -7.60 11.69
C MET A 148 -1.46 -6.09 11.81
N THR A 149 -0.77 -5.41 12.72
CA THR A 149 -0.79 -3.94 12.80
C THR A 149 -0.15 -3.32 11.56
N GLY A 150 0.96 -3.89 11.09
CA GLY A 150 1.68 -3.44 9.89
C GLY A 150 0.98 -3.78 8.57
N ALA A 151 0.02 -4.72 8.55
CA ALA A 151 -0.64 -5.19 7.32
C ALA A 151 -1.47 -4.10 6.63
N ILE A 152 -1.86 -3.03 7.34
CA ILE A 152 -2.47 -1.83 6.74
C ILE A 152 -1.53 -1.14 5.73
N MET A 153 -0.23 -1.42 5.82
CA MET A 153 0.75 -0.96 4.85
C MET A 153 0.51 -1.48 3.44
N GLU A 154 -0.37 -2.46 3.23
CA GLU A 154 -0.75 -2.95 1.91
C GLU A 154 -1.69 -2.03 1.12
N LEU A 155 -2.23 -0.96 1.72
CA LEU A 155 -3.12 -0.02 1.00
C LEU A 155 -2.52 0.59 -0.29
N PRO A 156 -1.24 1.00 -0.36
CA PRO A 156 -0.63 1.43 -1.62
C PRO A 156 -0.53 0.29 -2.65
N THR A 157 -0.33 -0.95 -2.20
CA THR A 157 -0.32 -2.13 -3.08
C THR A 157 -1.72 -2.37 -3.66
N LEU A 158 -2.77 -2.25 -2.84
CA LEU A 158 -4.15 -2.33 -3.28
C LEU A 158 -4.45 -1.28 -4.35
N ASP A 159 -4.06 -0.02 -4.09
CA ASP A 159 -4.25 1.07 -5.03
C ASP A 159 -3.50 0.83 -6.36
N LEU A 160 -2.26 0.34 -6.28
CA LEU A 160 -1.47 -0.03 -7.45
C LEU A 160 -2.13 -1.15 -8.26
N ALA A 161 -2.62 -2.18 -7.59
CA ALA A 161 -3.26 -3.32 -8.23
C ALA A 161 -4.55 -2.88 -8.93
N LEU A 162 -5.40 -2.10 -8.26
CA LEU A 162 -6.62 -1.54 -8.86
C LEU A 162 -6.31 -0.62 -10.03
N SER A 163 -5.26 0.21 -9.94
CA SER A 163 -4.85 1.11 -11.03
C SER A 163 -4.31 0.37 -12.26
N ASN A 164 -3.74 -0.83 -12.09
CA ASN A 164 -3.32 -1.67 -13.22
C ASN A 164 -4.48 -2.49 -13.80
N MET A 165 -5.47 -2.87 -12.99
CA MET A 165 -6.68 -3.56 -13.44
C MET A 165 -7.64 -2.60 -14.15
N TYR A 166 -7.78 -1.38 -13.64
CA TYR A 166 -8.68 -0.35 -14.14
C TYR A 166 -7.91 0.95 -14.37
N PRO A 167 -7.32 1.14 -15.57
CA PRO A 167 -6.53 2.34 -15.87
C PRO A 167 -7.28 3.66 -15.68
N SER A 168 -8.62 3.65 -15.79
CA SER A 168 -9.47 4.82 -15.59
C SER A 168 -9.46 5.38 -14.16
N VAL A 169 -9.19 4.54 -13.15
CA VAL A 169 -9.15 4.99 -11.74
C VAL A 169 -7.74 5.38 -11.28
N ARG A 170 -6.74 5.26 -12.15
CA ARG A 170 -5.33 5.48 -11.79
C ARG A 170 -5.09 6.94 -11.39
N SER A 171 -4.45 7.13 -10.23
CA SER A 171 -3.88 8.41 -9.81
C SER A 171 -2.50 8.18 -9.21
N ASP A 172 -1.48 8.79 -9.82
CA ASP A 172 -0.11 8.67 -9.33
C ASP A 172 0.05 9.44 -7.99
N GLU A 173 -0.66 10.55 -7.79
CA GLU A 173 -0.68 11.33 -6.56
C GLU A 173 -1.26 10.52 -5.39
N ARG A 174 -2.39 9.83 -5.62
CA ARG A 174 -3.01 8.97 -4.61
C ARG A 174 -2.07 7.84 -4.20
N PHE A 175 -1.49 7.15 -5.17
CA PHE A 175 -0.52 6.09 -4.90
C PHE A 175 0.69 6.58 -4.09
N LEU A 176 1.29 7.71 -4.49
CA LEU A 176 2.45 8.28 -3.80
C LEU A 176 2.09 8.77 -2.38
N GLY A 177 0.92 9.37 -2.21
CA GLY A 177 0.41 9.78 -0.90
C GLY A 177 0.24 8.59 0.05
N LEU A 178 -0.36 7.50 -0.44
CA LEU A 178 -0.49 6.25 0.33
C LEU A 178 0.89 5.64 0.67
N MET A 179 1.84 5.64 -0.27
CA MET A 179 3.21 5.18 -0.03
C MET A 179 3.88 5.97 1.10
N VAL A 180 3.78 7.30 1.10
CA VAL A 180 4.37 8.11 2.18
C VAL A 180 3.68 7.83 3.52
N ALA A 181 2.34 7.88 3.56
CA ALA A 181 1.60 7.73 4.80
C ALA A 181 1.82 6.36 5.46
N PHE A 182 1.63 5.28 4.70
CA PHE A 182 1.65 3.94 5.26
C PHE A 182 3.03 3.28 5.19
N ARG A 183 3.71 3.34 4.04
CA ARG A 183 4.96 2.59 3.84
C ARG A 183 6.18 3.30 4.41
N ILE A 184 6.12 4.62 4.59
CA ILE A 184 7.21 5.40 5.22
C ILE A 184 6.86 5.79 6.65
N VAL A 185 5.83 6.62 6.85
CA VAL A 185 5.55 7.22 8.17
C VAL A 185 5.08 6.17 9.18
N LEU A 186 4.06 5.37 8.85
CA LEU A 186 3.59 4.32 9.74
C LEU A 186 4.66 3.24 9.98
N ASN A 187 5.37 2.79 8.93
CA ASN A 187 6.47 1.84 9.08
C ASN A 187 7.54 2.36 10.05
N PHE A 188 8.02 3.59 9.85
CA PHE A 188 9.02 4.20 10.73
C PHE A 188 8.50 4.32 12.18
N THR A 189 7.23 4.64 12.35
CA THR A 189 6.59 4.69 13.68
C THR A 189 6.62 3.32 14.35
N LEU A 190 6.21 2.25 13.65
CA LEU A 190 6.29 0.88 14.17
C LEU A 190 7.73 0.43 14.44
N LEU A 191 8.69 0.84 13.61
CA LEU A 191 10.11 0.56 13.84
C LEU A 191 10.58 1.20 15.16
N VAL A 192 10.25 2.47 15.39
CA VAL A 192 10.58 3.16 16.65
C VAL A 192 9.90 2.46 17.83
N GLU A 193 8.63 2.08 17.71
CA GLU A 193 7.93 1.34 18.77
C GLU A 193 8.62 0.02 19.08
N THR A 194 9.01 -0.78 18.08
CA THR A 194 9.68 -2.07 18.31
C THR A 194 11.10 -1.93 18.86
N LEU A 195 11.77 -0.78 18.67
CA LEU A 195 13.09 -0.51 19.23
C LEU A 195 13.04 -0.03 20.70
N ARG A 196 11.89 0.46 21.19
CA ARG A 196 11.77 0.93 22.57
C ARG A 196 12.01 -0.21 23.57
N PRO A 197 12.86 -0.03 24.59
CA PRO A 197 13.16 -1.09 25.56
C PRO A 197 11.94 -1.69 26.24
N ALA A 198 10.94 -0.87 26.58
CA ALA A 198 9.68 -1.34 27.18
C ALA A 198 8.91 -2.30 26.27
N ASN A 199 8.77 -1.95 24.99
CA ASN A 199 8.10 -2.81 24.01
C ASN A 199 8.94 -4.05 23.66
N ARG A 200 10.27 -3.92 23.65
CA ARG A 200 11.18 -5.06 23.48
C ARG A 200 11.04 -6.09 24.58
N ALA A 201 10.83 -5.66 25.82
CA ALA A 201 10.59 -6.59 26.93
C ALA A 201 9.33 -7.46 26.68
N LEU A 202 8.29 -6.92 26.05
CA LEU A 202 7.08 -7.68 25.66
C LEU A 202 7.35 -8.76 24.61
N MET A 203 8.38 -8.55 23.77
CA MET A 203 8.77 -9.44 22.69
C MET A 203 9.96 -10.33 23.07
N SER A 204 10.17 -10.60 24.37
CA SER A 204 11.31 -11.37 24.88
C SER A 204 12.66 -10.84 24.39
N TYR A 205 12.78 -9.51 24.28
CA TYR A 205 13.93 -8.78 23.75
C TYR A 205 14.33 -9.11 22.30
N SER A 206 13.47 -9.80 21.54
CA SER A 206 13.68 -10.11 20.14
C SER A 206 13.90 -8.85 19.30
N LEU A 207 14.92 -8.88 18.44
CA LEU A 207 15.20 -7.82 17.46
C LEU A 207 14.55 -8.10 16.09
N VAL A 208 13.96 -9.29 15.91
CA VAL A 208 13.43 -9.70 14.60
C VAL A 208 12.42 -8.69 14.05
N PRO A 209 11.41 -8.21 14.80
CA PRO A 209 10.46 -7.23 14.28
C PRO A 209 11.11 -5.91 13.84
N SER A 210 12.07 -5.42 14.62
CA SER A 210 12.80 -4.18 14.30
C SER A 210 13.68 -4.33 13.05
N VAL A 211 14.38 -5.46 12.92
CA VAL A 211 15.20 -5.75 11.73
C VAL A 211 14.30 -5.85 10.48
N MET A 212 13.18 -6.56 10.58
CA MET A 212 12.24 -6.70 9.46
C MET A 212 11.61 -5.36 9.06
N LEU A 213 11.18 -4.55 10.02
CA LEU A 213 10.63 -3.21 9.74
C LEU A 213 11.68 -2.29 9.13
N ALA A 214 12.93 -2.32 9.60
CA ALA A 214 14.02 -1.53 9.04
C ALA A 214 14.33 -1.91 7.58
N LEU A 215 14.41 -3.22 7.29
CA LEU A 215 14.61 -3.71 5.92
C LEU A 215 13.43 -3.35 5.01
N ALA A 216 12.19 -3.51 5.51
CA ALA A 216 10.98 -3.10 4.80
C ALA A 216 10.99 -1.59 4.52
N LEU A 217 11.36 -0.75 5.49
CA LEU A 217 11.45 0.70 5.33
C LEU A 217 12.47 1.09 4.27
N ALA A 218 13.66 0.47 4.26
CA ALA A 218 14.68 0.72 3.25
C ALA A 218 14.16 0.37 1.84
N MET A 219 13.49 -0.78 1.71
CA MET A 219 12.86 -1.19 0.46
C MET A 219 11.75 -0.22 0.03
N HIS A 220 10.85 0.16 0.94
CA HIS A 220 9.78 1.11 0.67
C HIS A 220 10.32 2.49 0.24
N ALA A 221 11.40 2.96 0.86
CA ALA A 221 12.06 4.20 0.47
C ALA A 221 12.61 4.11 -0.97
N SER A 222 13.20 2.97 -1.34
CA SER A 222 13.66 2.74 -2.72
C SER A 222 12.51 2.76 -3.73
N TRP A 223 11.36 2.17 -3.38
CA TRP A 223 10.16 2.17 -4.21
C TRP A 223 9.54 3.55 -4.34
N LEU A 224 9.48 4.31 -3.23
CA LEU A 224 8.99 5.69 -3.25
C LEU A 224 9.88 6.56 -4.15
N HIS A 225 11.21 6.43 -4.05
CA HIS A 225 12.14 7.13 -4.92
C HIS A 225 11.89 6.80 -6.41
N GLY A 226 11.71 5.51 -6.74
CA GLY A 226 11.35 5.08 -8.10
C GLY A 226 10.00 5.65 -8.56
N GLY A 227 9.00 5.66 -7.67
CA GLY A 227 7.67 6.21 -7.91
C GLY A 227 7.70 7.71 -8.21
N ILE A 228 8.40 8.50 -7.39
CA ILE A 228 8.58 9.96 -7.58
C ILE A 228 9.32 10.23 -8.88
N THR A 229 10.43 9.53 -9.14
CA THR A 229 11.21 9.70 -10.37
C THR A 229 10.36 9.39 -11.61
N GLY A 230 9.59 8.30 -11.57
CA GLY A 230 8.68 7.92 -12.64
C GLY A 230 7.57 8.94 -12.86
N TYR A 231 6.98 9.46 -11.78
CA TYR A 231 5.95 10.49 -11.81
C TYR A 231 6.45 11.79 -12.45
N LEU A 232 7.59 12.30 -11.99
CA LEU A 232 8.21 13.52 -12.54
C LEU A 232 8.55 13.35 -14.03
N LYS A 233 9.06 12.18 -14.44
CA LYS A 233 9.33 11.88 -15.84
C LYS A 233 8.07 11.89 -16.70
N ARG A 234 6.97 11.28 -16.23
CA ARG A 234 5.68 11.30 -16.94
C ARG A 234 5.13 12.72 -17.07
N ARG A 235 5.19 13.53 -16.01
CA ARG A 235 4.75 14.92 -16.04
C ARG A 235 5.54 15.77 -17.03
N LYS A 236 6.87 15.64 -17.05
CA LYS A 236 7.70 16.33 -18.04
C LYS A 236 7.32 15.96 -19.48
N ARG A 237 7.08 14.67 -19.76
CA ARG A 237 6.65 14.20 -21.08
C ARG A 237 5.27 14.72 -21.47
N ALA A 238 4.31 14.71 -20.54
CA ALA A 238 2.98 15.24 -20.78
C ALA A 238 3.01 16.75 -21.06
N ALA A 239 3.80 17.51 -20.30
CA ALA A 239 3.98 18.94 -20.53
C ALA A 239 4.63 19.24 -21.90
N ALA A 240 5.64 18.46 -22.28
CA ALA A 240 6.28 18.60 -23.60
C ALA A 240 5.29 18.32 -24.75
N LYS A 241 4.51 17.23 -24.64
CA LYS A 241 3.49 16.88 -25.64
C LYS A 241 2.41 17.95 -25.76
N ALA A 242 1.93 18.49 -24.63
CA ALA A 242 0.96 19.57 -24.63
C ALA A 242 1.50 20.86 -25.27
N ALA A 243 2.79 21.17 -25.08
CA ALA A 243 3.44 22.30 -25.71
C ALA A 243 3.57 22.11 -27.24
N GLU A 244 3.92 20.91 -27.69
CA GLU A 244 3.98 20.54 -29.11
C GLU A 244 2.60 20.63 -29.78
N GLU A 245 1.56 20.06 -29.14
CA GLU A 245 0.17 20.14 -29.63
C GLU A 245 -0.32 21.60 -29.72
N LYS A 246 0.05 22.45 -28.75
CA LYS A 246 -0.28 23.88 -28.76
C LYS A 246 0.43 24.60 -29.92
N ALA A 247 1.71 24.31 -30.14
CA ALA A 247 2.48 24.90 -31.23
C ALA A 247 1.93 24.47 -32.61
N ALA A 248 1.55 23.20 -32.77
CA ALA A 248 0.94 22.68 -33.99
C ALA A 248 -0.41 23.35 -34.29
N ARG A 249 -1.24 23.59 -33.27
CA ARG A 249 -2.51 24.33 -33.44
C ARG A 249 -2.29 25.79 -33.85
N ALA A 250 -1.33 26.47 -33.25
CA ALA A 250 -1.01 27.85 -33.61
C ALA A 250 -0.52 27.98 -35.06
N ALA A 251 0.32 27.04 -35.52
CA ALA A 251 0.78 27.01 -36.91
C ALA A 251 -0.37 26.76 -37.91
N ALA A 252 -1.33 25.90 -37.57
CA ALA A 252 -2.49 25.63 -38.43
C ALA A 252 -3.45 26.83 -38.53
N GLU A 253 -3.58 27.63 -37.46
CA GLU A 253 -4.40 28.86 -37.47
C GLU A 253 -3.76 29.97 -38.32
N GLU A 254 -2.43 30.03 -38.44
CA GLU A 254 -1.74 30.99 -39.32
C GLU A 254 -1.89 30.65 -40.81
N GLU A 255 -1.98 29.38 -41.19
CA GLU A 255 -2.19 28.96 -42.59
C GLU A 255 -3.62 29.25 -43.10
N ASP A 256 -4.65 29.17 -42.25
CA ASP A 256 -6.06 29.44 -42.62
C ASP A 256 -6.40 30.95 -42.62
N GLY A 257 -5.55 31.79 -42.02
CA GLY A 257 -5.66 33.25 -42.04
C GLY A 257 -5.29 33.91 -43.38
N GLY A 258 -4.96 33.13 -44.40
CA GLY A 258 -4.61 33.60 -45.75
C GLY A 258 -5.81 34.16 -46.51
N VAL A 259 -6.11 35.46 -46.29
CA VAL A 259 -6.83 36.38 -47.19
C VAL A 259 -8.05 35.77 -47.90
N SER A 260 -9.19 35.73 -47.20
CA SER A 260 -10.47 35.84 -47.90
C SER A 260 -10.57 37.27 -48.46
N THR A 261 -10.31 37.42 -49.75
CA THR A 261 -10.63 38.66 -50.47
C THR A 261 -12.12 38.95 -50.32
N PRO A 262 -12.51 40.12 -49.79
CA PRO A 262 -13.91 40.51 -49.74
C PRO A 262 -14.33 40.95 -51.14
N ASP A 263 -14.82 40.01 -51.96
CA ASP A 263 -15.51 40.37 -53.19
C ASP A 263 -16.77 39.52 -53.38
N GLU A 264 -17.90 40.21 -53.22
CA GLU A 264 -19.21 40.03 -53.85
C GLU A 264 -19.86 38.64 -53.93
N SER A 265 -20.91 38.43 -53.11
CA SER A 265 -22.22 38.04 -53.65
C SER A 265 -23.35 38.26 -52.63
N PRO A 266 -24.27 39.20 -52.88
CA PRO A 266 -25.50 39.34 -52.12
C PRO A 266 -26.61 38.45 -52.72
N LEU A 267 -27.52 38.02 -51.84
CA LEU A 267 -28.75 37.26 -52.13
C LEU A 267 -28.55 35.79 -52.57
N VAL A 268 -29.06 34.85 -51.77
CA VAL A 268 -30.34 34.16 -52.04
C VAL A 268 -30.65 33.17 -50.88
N THR A 269 -31.72 33.52 -50.16
CA THR A 269 -32.71 32.75 -49.37
C THR A 269 -32.34 31.84 -48.17
N PRO A 270 -33.19 31.82 -47.13
CA PRO A 270 -33.11 30.88 -46.01
C PRO A 270 -33.76 29.54 -46.37
N PHE A 271 -33.04 28.44 -46.16
CA PHE A 271 -33.65 27.11 -46.08
C PHE A 271 -33.14 26.36 -44.84
N THR A 272 -34.07 26.09 -43.94
CA THR A 272 -33.97 25.24 -42.74
C THR A 272 -34.02 23.74 -43.13
N PRO A 273 -33.74 22.78 -42.24
CA PRO A 273 -32.65 21.81 -42.38
C PRO A 273 -33.13 20.39 -42.71
N SER A 274 -32.35 19.62 -43.47
CA SER A 274 -32.46 18.16 -43.49
C SER A 274 -31.23 17.54 -42.82
N GLN A 275 -31.49 16.79 -41.75
CA GLN A 275 -30.48 15.99 -41.06
C GLN A 275 -29.89 14.92 -41.99
N PRO A 276 -28.56 14.71 -41.99
CA PRO A 276 -28.00 13.43 -42.39
C PRO A 276 -27.94 12.48 -41.19
N SER A 277 -28.48 11.29 -41.42
CA SER A 277 -28.42 10.10 -40.60
C SER A 277 -27.03 9.83 -40.03
N ILE A 278 -26.95 9.63 -38.71
CA ILE A 278 -25.80 9.02 -38.04
C ILE A 278 -25.73 7.56 -38.49
N THR A 279 -24.92 7.28 -39.51
CA THR A 279 -24.44 5.94 -39.79
C THR A 279 -23.33 5.63 -38.80
N ILE A 280 -23.64 4.85 -37.77
CA ILE A 280 -22.66 4.20 -36.91
C ILE A 280 -21.85 3.27 -37.83
N ARG A 281 -20.60 3.65 -38.13
CA ARG A 281 -19.68 2.82 -38.90
C ARG A 281 -18.86 1.97 -37.94
N ASP A 282 -18.97 0.66 -38.12
CA ASP A 282 -18.24 -0.37 -37.39
C ASP A 282 -16.73 -0.14 -37.44
N GLY A 283 -16.16 0.18 -36.28
CA GLY A 283 -14.73 0.33 -36.03
C GLY A 283 -14.33 -0.50 -34.82
N ILE A 284 -14.58 -1.81 -34.89
CA ILE A 284 -14.11 -2.80 -33.93
C ILE A 284 -12.60 -3.01 -34.18
N PHE A 285 -11.79 -2.62 -33.20
CA PHE A 285 -10.34 -2.77 -33.07
C PHE A 285 -9.45 -2.09 -34.12
N GLN A 286 -8.87 -0.94 -33.74
CA GLN A 286 -7.42 -0.71 -33.86
C GLN A 286 -6.99 0.53 -33.06
N ASN A 287 -6.03 0.33 -32.15
CA ASN A 287 -5.20 1.33 -31.47
C ASN A 287 -5.91 2.29 -30.49
N ALA A 288 -6.10 1.81 -29.25
CA ALA A 288 -6.37 2.66 -28.09
C ALA A 288 -5.14 3.54 -27.77
N ALA A 289 -5.03 4.67 -28.46
CA ALA A 289 -4.30 5.83 -27.98
C ALA A 289 -5.11 6.47 -26.84
N PHE A 290 -4.64 6.33 -25.61
CA PHE A 290 -5.17 7.02 -24.42
C PHE A 290 -4.84 8.52 -24.45
N ALA A 291 -5.41 9.27 -25.39
CA ALA A 291 -5.10 10.68 -25.58
C ALA A 291 -6.12 11.67 -24.98
N ASN A 292 -7.33 11.25 -24.59
CA ASN A 292 -8.38 12.17 -24.16
C ASN A 292 -9.07 11.75 -22.87
N LEU A 293 -8.35 11.81 -21.74
CA LEU A 293 -9.01 11.97 -20.44
C LEU A 293 -9.10 13.47 -20.13
N PRO A 294 -10.27 13.99 -19.70
CA PRO A 294 -10.39 15.37 -19.27
C PRO A 294 -9.46 15.59 -18.08
N ILE A 295 -8.44 16.43 -18.29
CA ILE A 295 -7.54 16.88 -17.22
C ILE A 295 -8.40 17.73 -16.28
N PRO A 296 -8.57 17.37 -15.00
CA PRO A 296 -9.24 18.24 -14.04
C PRO A 296 -8.49 19.58 -14.00
N ASN A 297 -9.22 20.68 -13.97
CA ASN A 297 -8.67 22.04 -14.01
C ASN A 297 -7.79 22.27 -12.76
N ILE A 298 -6.46 22.13 -12.92
CA ILE A 298 -5.49 22.35 -11.84
C ILE A 298 -5.24 23.86 -11.72
N PRO A 299 -5.31 24.46 -10.53
CA PRO A 299 -5.01 25.88 -10.34
C PRO A 299 -3.61 26.24 -10.87
N ALA A 300 -3.53 27.39 -11.54
CA ALA A 300 -2.33 27.85 -12.22
C ALA A 300 -1.09 27.88 -11.29
N LEU A 301 0.07 27.53 -11.85
CA LEU A 301 1.39 27.45 -11.20
C LEU A 301 1.78 28.68 -10.35
N LYS A 302 1.17 29.84 -10.57
CA LYS A 302 1.36 31.05 -9.74
C LYS A 302 0.98 30.82 -8.26
N GLY A 303 -0.08 30.05 -8.00
CA GLY A 303 -0.50 29.76 -6.61
C GLY A 303 0.46 28.82 -5.87
N LEU A 304 1.22 27.98 -6.59
CA LEU A 304 2.13 27.02 -5.96
C LEU A 304 3.47 27.64 -5.56
N SER A 305 3.95 28.64 -6.31
CA SER A 305 5.14 29.42 -5.92
C SER A 305 4.90 30.31 -4.72
N GLU A 306 3.66 30.80 -4.54
CA GLU A 306 3.26 31.59 -3.37
C GLU A 306 2.98 30.72 -2.13
N ALA A 307 2.56 29.47 -2.32
CA ALA A 307 2.33 28.52 -1.22
C ALA A 307 3.62 27.87 -0.67
N LEU A 308 4.71 27.84 -1.46
CA LEU A 308 5.96 27.18 -1.06
C LEU A 308 6.65 27.84 0.15
N PRO A 309 6.75 29.19 0.25
CA PRO A 309 7.29 29.86 1.42
C PRO A 309 6.45 29.64 2.68
N GLN A 310 5.11 29.65 2.56
CA GLN A 310 4.21 29.36 3.67
C GLN A 310 4.36 27.91 4.17
N ALA A 311 4.44 26.94 3.25
CA ALA A 311 4.68 25.55 3.62
C ALA A 311 6.04 25.37 4.32
N LYS A 312 7.09 26.10 3.89
CA LYS A 312 8.41 26.06 4.51
C LYS A 312 8.40 26.67 5.92
N ALA A 313 7.67 27.77 6.13
CA ALA A 313 7.48 28.40 7.44
C ALA A 313 6.73 27.48 8.41
N SER A 314 5.62 26.87 7.95
CA SER A 314 4.87 25.89 8.75
C SER A 314 5.72 24.67 9.12
N LEU A 315 6.64 24.24 8.24
CA LEU A 315 7.54 23.13 8.52
C LEU A 315 8.61 23.48 9.56
N SER A 316 9.16 24.71 9.53
CA SER A 316 10.09 25.17 10.56
C SER A 316 9.42 25.31 11.93
N ASP A 317 8.17 25.77 11.96
CA ASP A 317 7.39 25.87 13.20
C ASP A 317 7.10 24.48 13.78
N LEU A 318 6.78 23.50 12.93
CA LEU A 318 6.59 22.11 13.32
C LEU A 318 7.88 21.48 13.86
N GLN A 319 9.03 21.74 13.21
CA GLN A 319 10.34 21.28 13.69
C GLN A 319 10.69 21.88 15.05
N PHE A 320 10.36 23.15 15.28
CA PHE A 320 10.56 23.81 16.57
C PHE A 320 9.66 23.18 17.66
N GLY A 321 8.38 22.96 17.35
CA GLY A 321 7.43 22.31 18.26
C GLY A 321 7.86 20.91 18.69
N ILE A 322 8.37 20.09 17.75
CA ILE A 322 8.88 18.74 18.05
C ILE A 322 10.10 18.80 18.98
N LYS A 323 11.02 19.75 18.75
CA LYS A 323 12.22 19.92 19.57
C LYS A 323 11.88 20.30 21.01
N GLU A 324 10.93 21.20 21.20
CA GLU A 324 10.48 21.62 22.53
C GLU A 324 9.64 20.52 23.22
N ALA A 325 8.79 19.80 22.49
CA ALA A 325 8.08 18.64 23.02
C ALA A 325 9.06 17.53 23.49
N TYR A 326 10.13 17.29 22.74
CA TYR A 326 11.19 16.34 23.11
C TYR A 326 11.95 16.78 24.37
N LYS A 327 12.35 18.05 24.45
CA LYS A 327 13.00 18.60 25.65
C LYS A 327 12.10 18.48 26.88
N GLY A 328 10.83 18.87 26.77
CA GLY A 328 9.86 18.78 27.87
C GLY A 328 9.60 17.33 28.31
N GLY A 329 9.55 16.38 27.36
CA GLY A 329 9.48 14.96 27.68
C GLY A 329 10.69 14.46 28.48
N ARG A 330 11.90 14.88 28.09
CA ARG A 330 13.15 14.52 28.78
C ARG A 330 13.22 15.09 30.19
N GLU A 331 12.73 16.31 30.39
CA GLU A 331 12.72 16.97 31.70
C GLU A 331 11.72 16.32 32.67
N ARG A 332 10.51 15.99 32.19
CA ARG A 332 9.53 15.21 32.98
C ARG A 332 10.08 13.85 33.40
N LEU A 333 10.84 13.18 32.53
CA LEU A 333 11.47 11.90 32.86
C LEU A 333 12.54 12.05 33.95
N ARG A 334 13.35 13.12 33.88
CA ARG A 334 14.35 13.45 34.92
C ARG A 334 13.70 13.76 36.26
N LEU A 335 12.57 14.48 36.25
CA LEU A 335 11.81 14.78 37.47
C LEU A 335 11.24 13.49 38.09
N ARG A 336 10.63 12.61 37.28
CA ARG A 336 10.14 11.30 37.74
C ARG A 336 11.24 10.44 38.37
N ARG A 337 12.46 10.45 37.79
CA ARG A 337 13.60 9.72 38.37
C ARG A 337 14.08 10.30 39.70
N ARG A 338 14.09 11.63 39.84
CA ARG A 338 14.42 12.28 41.12
C ARG A 338 13.39 11.95 42.19
N ASN A 339 12.10 12.12 41.90
CA ASN A 339 11.04 11.80 42.84
C ASN A 339 11.06 10.31 43.24
N ALA A 340 11.35 9.40 42.30
CA ALA A 340 11.49 7.98 42.62
C ALA A 340 12.69 7.68 43.53
N ALA A 341 13.82 8.38 43.36
CA ALA A 341 14.98 8.23 44.23
C ALA A 341 14.70 8.75 45.65
N GLU A 342 14.03 9.90 45.77
CA GLU A 342 13.62 10.48 47.06
C GLU A 342 12.66 9.55 47.83
N VAL A 343 11.71 8.90 47.13
CA VAL A 343 10.82 7.91 47.76
C VAL A 343 11.60 6.68 48.25
N VAL A 344 12.57 6.19 47.49
CA VAL A 344 13.42 5.06 47.93
C VAL A 344 14.25 5.44 49.15
N GLU A 345 14.80 6.65 49.20
CA GLU A 345 15.56 7.15 50.34
C GLU A 345 14.69 7.30 51.59
N GLN A 346 13.49 7.86 51.46
CA GLN A 346 12.54 7.99 52.58
C GLN A 346 12.10 6.62 53.14
N VAL A 347 11.86 5.63 52.28
CA VAL A 347 11.48 4.28 52.70
C VAL A 347 12.67 3.53 53.31
N GLY A 348 13.88 3.74 52.80
CA GLY A 348 15.10 3.10 53.29
C GLY A 348 15.62 3.62 54.63
N VAL A 349 15.27 4.85 55.02
CA VAL A 349 15.63 5.44 56.34
C VAL A 349 14.60 5.10 57.43
N ALA A 350 13.41 4.63 57.03
CA ALA A 350 12.33 4.25 57.95
C ALA A 350 12.35 2.75 58.36
N ALA A 351 13.33 1.98 57.87
CA ALA A 351 13.58 0.58 58.20
C ALA A 351 14.91 0.45 58.96
#